data_AF-B4FQV5-F1
#
_entry.id   AF-B4FQV5-F1
#
_cell.length_a   1.000
_cell.length_b   1.000
_cell.length_c   1.000
_cell.angle_alpha   90.00
_cell.angle_beta   90.00
_cell.angle_gamma   90.00
#
_symmetry.space_group_name_H-M   'P 1'
#
loop_
_entity.id
_entity.type
_entity.pdbx_description
1 polymer ?
#
loop_
_entity_poly.entity_id
_entity_poly.type
_entity_poly.pdbx_seq_one_letter_code
_entity_poly.pdbx_strand_id
1 'polypeptide(L)'
;MSDVLQNEARKANQQAMVAEKKRMEPRGESRGVSKQKWLDDRKKKIGKLLDSNGLDMSKAYMLDTQETAEAKYKKWEKEPAPYGWDVFNQKTLYDAYKKRTKDIEVDMEAYNKAKEADPEFYRDASSLQYGKVSNVPEENIDKMVKELKEREEKRKSFSRRRKFNEDKDIDSINDRNEHFNKKVERAFGKYTLEIKNNLERGTALPD
;
A
#
# COMPACT_ATOMS: atom_id res chain seq x y z
N MET A 1 2.98 -0.33 -53.16
CA MET A 1 2.79 1.02 -52.55
C MET A 1 1.36 1.25 -52.05
N SER A 2 0.32 0.74 -52.71
CA SER A 2 -1.10 0.90 -52.28
C SER A 2 -1.44 0.29 -50.91
N ASP A 3 -0.97 -0.94 -50.62
CA ASP A 3 -1.36 -1.65 -49.38
C ASP A 3 -0.76 -1.05 -48.10
N VAL A 4 0.42 -0.42 -48.21
CA VAL A 4 1.07 0.25 -47.08
C VAL A 4 0.28 1.49 -46.68
N LEU A 5 -0.15 2.30 -47.66
CA LEU A 5 -1.02 3.46 -47.46
C LEU A 5 -2.39 3.08 -46.88
N GLN A 6 -2.98 1.96 -47.32
CA GLN A 6 -4.25 1.47 -46.77
C GLN A 6 -4.13 0.95 -45.33
N ASN A 7 -2.99 0.35 -44.97
CA ASN A 7 -2.73 -0.05 -43.58
C ASN A 7 -2.47 1.16 -42.67
N GLU A 8 -1.77 2.17 -43.19
CA GLU A 8 -1.48 3.40 -42.46
C GLU A 8 -2.75 4.21 -42.20
N ALA A 9 -3.64 4.31 -43.21
CA ALA A 9 -4.95 4.94 -43.08
C ALA A 9 -5.87 4.22 -42.08
N ARG A 10 -5.87 2.88 -42.06
CA ARG A 10 -6.61 2.09 -41.05
C ARG A 10 -6.09 2.35 -39.64
N LYS A 11 -4.77 2.41 -39.46
CA LYS A 11 -4.14 2.69 -38.17
C LYS A 11 -4.43 4.12 -37.69
N ALA A 12 -4.41 5.08 -38.59
CA ALA A 12 -4.74 6.47 -38.31
C ALA A 12 -6.23 6.64 -37.90
N ASN A 13 -7.14 5.99 -38.62
CA ASN A 13 -8.57 6.01 -38.27
C ASN A 13 -8.84 5.34 -36.92
N GLN A 14 -8.17 4.22 -36.63
CA GLN A 14 -8.30 3.55 -35.33
C GLN A 14 -7.75 4.42 -34.20
N GLN A 15 -6.62 5.11 -34.40
CA GLN A 15 -6.07 6.05 -33.42
C GLN A 15 -6.99 7.26 -33.20
N ALA A 16 -7.56 7.83 -34.26
CA ALA A 16 -8.50 8.94 -34.17
C ALA A 16 -9.77 8.55 -33.38
N MET A 17 -10.32 7.36 -33.65
CA MET A 17 -11.49 6.84 -32.93
C MET A 17 -11.18 6.57 -31.44
N VAL A 18 -9.98 6.06 -31.13
CA VAL A 18 -9.54 5.86 -29.73
C VAL A 18 -9.29 7.19 -29.02
N ALA A 19 -8.76 8.20 -29.71
CA ALA A 19 -8.55 9.53 -29.17
C ALA A 19 -9.87 10.25 -28.88
N GLU A 20 -10.85 10.14 -29.79
CA GLU A 20 -12.20 10.68 -29.59
C GLU A 20 -12.89 10.01 -28.40
N LYS A 21 -12.78 8.67 -28.29
CA LYS A 21 -13.29 7.92 -27.13
C LYS A 21 -12.64 8.35 -25.82
N LYS A 22 -11.31 8.54 -25.79
CA LYS A 22 -10.59 9.05 -24.60
C LYS A 22 -10.94 10.51 -24.26
N ARG A 23 -11.37 11.30 -25.23
CA ARG A 23 -11.82 12.69 -25.02
C ARG A 23 -13.25 12.74 -24.46
N MET A 24 -14.08 11.77 -24.84
CA MET A 24 -15.45 11.59 -24.33
C MET A 24 -15.50 10.88 -22.98
N GLU A 25 -14.47 10.09 -22.62
CA GLU A 25 -14.34 9.53 -21.28
C GLU A 25 -13.97 10.63 -20.27
N PRO A 26 -14.66 10.73 -19.12
CA PRO A 26 -14.32 11.70 -18.09
C PRO A 26 -12.89 11.44 -17.58
N ARG A 27 -12.07 12.49 -17.49
CA ARG A 27 -10.73 12.42 -16.90
C ARG A 27 -10.78 11.69 -15.57
N GLY A 28 -9.91 10.69 -15.42
CA GLY A 28 -9.81 9.85 -14.23
C GLY A 28 -9.90 10.67 -12.94
N GLU A 29 -10.84 10.27 -12.08
CA GLU A 29 -11.20 11.01 -10.88
C GLU A 29 -10.01 11.11 -9.91
N SER A 30 -9.79 12.31 -9.37
CA SER A 30 -8.75 12.53 -8.37
C SER A 30 -8.96 11.63 -7.14
N ARG A 31 -7.86 11.19 -6.54
CA ARG A 31 -7.84 10.35 -5.32
C ARG A 31 -8.71 10.99 -4.23
N GLY A 32 -9.89 10.40 -3.96
CA GLY A 32 -10.84 10.86 -2.94
C GLY A 32 -12.29 10.91 -3.44
N VAL A 33 -12.51 11.31 -4.70
CA VAL A 33 -13.86 11.47 -5.29
C VAL A 33 -14.56 10.11 -5.48
N SER A 34 -13.81 9.07 -5.84
CA SER A 34 -14.33 7.71 -5.99
C SER A 34 -14.95 7.15 -4.70
N LYS A 35 -14.38 7.47 -3.54
CA LYS A 35 -14.93 7.01 -2.24
C LYS A 35 -16.25 7.71 -1.93
N GLN A 36 -16.36 9.00 -2.25
CA GLN A 36 -17.57 9.78 -2.00
C GLN A 36 -18.70 9.37 -2.94
N LYS A 37 -18.41 9.18 -4.24
CA LYS A 37 -19.37 8.60 -5.19
C LYS A 37 -19.84 7.21 -4.79
N TRP A 38 -18.94 6.34 -4.32
CA TRP A 38 -19.29 5.02 -3.82
C TRP A 38 -20.23 5.08 -2.60
N LEU A 39 -19.98 6.00 -1.67
CA LEU A 39 -20.86 6.22 -0.52
C LEU A 39 -22.24 6.74 -0.93
N ASP A 40 -22.30 7.67 -1.89
CA ASP A 40 -23.55 8.24 -2.37
C ASP A 40 -24.38 7.23 -3.17
N ASP A 41 -23.74 6.43 -4.03
CA ASP A 41 -24.42 5.34 -4.75
C ASP A 41 -24.92 4.26 -3.79
N ARG A 42 -24.14 3.95 -2.74
CA ARG A 42 -24.57 3.04 -1.68
C ARG A 42 -25.76 3.61 -0.91
N LYS A 43 -25.75 4.90 -0.56
CA LYS A 43 -26.89 5.58 0.09
C LYS A 43 -28.13 5.57 -0.79
N LYS A 44 -28.00 5.83 -2.09
CA LYS A 44 -29.14 5.78 -3.03
C LYS A 44 -29.73 4.38 -3.15
N LYS A 45 -28.89 3.33 -3.19
CA LYS A 45 -29.37 1.94 -3.22
C LYS A 45 -30.08 1.55 -1.93
N ILE A 46 -29.52 1.93 -0.78
CA ILE A 46 -30.14 1.69 0.53
C ILE A 46 -31.45 2.46 0.65
N GLY A 47 -31.49 3.74 0.23
CA GLY A 47 -32.69 4.56 0.22
C GLY A 47 -33.82 3.96 -0.62
N LYS A 48 -33.54 3.55 -1.86
CA LYS A 48 -34.54 2.87 -2.71
C LYS A 48 -35.09 1.60 -2.06
N LEU A 49 -34.23 0.80 -1.43
CA LEU A 49 -34.64 -0.43 -0.75
C LEU A 49 -35.54 -0.12 0.46
N LEU A 50 -35.23 0.94 1.21
CA LEU A 50 -36.01 1.36 2.36
C LEU A 50 -37.35 1.98 1.96
N ASP A 51 -37.36 2.83 0.93
CA ASP A 51 -38.58 3.43 0.35
C ASP A 51 -39.53 2.33 -0.14
N SER A 52 -39.01 1.28 -0.80
CA SER A 52 -39.79 0.11 -1.21
C SER A 52 -40.37 -0.70 -0.05
N ASN A 53 -39.76 -0.64 1.13
CA ASN A 53 -40.25 -1.30 2.35
C ASN A 53 -41.00 -0.33 3.28
N GLY A 54 -41.21 0.94 2.89
CA GLY A 54 -41.85 1.97 3.71
C GLY A 54 -41.07 2.34 4.99
N LEU A 55 -39.76 2.09 5.01
CA LEU A 55 -38.88 2.34 6.14
C LEU A 55 -38.08 3.63 5.93
N ASP A 56 -37.84 4.36 7.02
CA ASP A 56 -36.98 5.54 7.01
C ASP A 56 -35.49 5.14 7.11
N MET A 57 -34.59 6.01 6.66
CA MET A 57 -33.14 5.83 6.70
C MET A 57 -32.62 5.56 8.13
N SER A 58 -33.30 6.08 9.16
CA SER A 58 -33.01 5.78 10.56
C SER A 58 -33.22 4.32 10.94
N LYS A 59 -34.13 3.60 10.25
CA LYS A 59 -34.50 2.19 10.48
C LYS A 59 -33.81 1.23 9.52
N ALA A 60 -32.79 1.69 8.79
CA ALA A 60 -32.05 0.89 7.80
C ALA A 60 -31.50 -0.43 8.35
N TYR A 61 -31.13 -0.45 9.63
CA TYR A 61 -30.61 -1.63 10.33
C TYR A 61 -31.62 -2.79 10.42
N MET A 62 -32.91 -2.53 10.23
CA MET A 62 -33.98 -3.52 10.34
C MET A 62 -34.04 -4.46 9.13
N LEU A 63 -33.38 -4.10 8.02
CA LEU A 63 -33.24 -4.94 6.81
C LEU A 63 -31.91 -5.70 6.77
N ASP A 64 -31.04 -5.54 7.77
CA ASP A 64 -29.79 -6.31 7.84
C ASP A 64 -30.09 -7.74 8.30
N THR A 65 -29.65 -8.73 7.51
CA THR A 65 -29.62 -10.12 7.95
C THR A 65 -28.58 -10.30 9.04
N GLN A 66 -28.76 -11.30 9.90
CA GLN A 66 -27.81 -11.62 10.98
C GLN A 66 -26.37 -11.75 10.46
N GLU A 67 -26.16 -12.45 9.34
CA GLU A 67 -24.85 -12.60 8.71
C GLU A 67 -24.24 -11.25 8.28
N THR A 68 -25.05 -10.35 7.72
CA THR A 68 -24.55 -9.02 7.30
C THR A 68 -24.24 -8.12 8.47
N ALA A 69 -25.01 -8.19 9.55
CA ALA A 69 -24.74 -7.47 10.79
C ALA A 69 -23.44 -7.99 11.43
N GLU A 70 -23.29 -9.31 11.55
CA GLU A 70 -22.06 -9.93 12.06
C GLU A 70 -20.85 -9.54 11.22
N ALA A 71 -20.93 -9.61 9.89
CA ALA A 71 -19.83 -9.18 9.02
C ALA A 71 -19.50 -7.67 9.13
N LYS A 72 -20.51 -6.80 9.32
CA LYS A 72 -20.31 -5.35 9.49
C LYS A 72 -19.66 -5.01 10.84
N TYR A 73 -20.05 -5.71 11.90
CA TYR A 73 -19.60 -5.43 13.27
C TYR A 73 -18.45 -6.31 13.75
N LYS A 74 -18.09 -7.36 12.99
CA LYS A 74 -16.88 -8.17 13.23
C LYS A 74 -15.67 -7.26 13.08
N LYS A 75 -15.17 -6.78 14.21
CA LYS A 75 -13.92 -6.03 14.29
C LYS A 75 -12.82 -6.99 13.87
N TRP A 76 -12.17 -6.66 12.76
CA TRP A 76 -10.96 -7.35 12.34
C TRP A 76 -9.92 -7.13 13.43
N GLU A 77 -9.53 -8.20 14.11
CA GLU A 77 -8.41 -8.15 15.05
C GLU A 77 -7.15 -7.80 14.25
N LYS A 78 -6.58 -6.64 14.54
CA LYS A 78 -5.32 -6.23 13.95
C LYS A 78 -4.22 -6.79 14.83
N GLU A 79 -3.32 -7.55 14.22
CA GLU A 79 -2.10 -7.89 14.93
C GLU A 79 -1.34 -6.62 15.32
N PRO A 80 -0.76 -6.56 16.52
CA PRO A 80 -0.02 -5.40 16.99
C PRO A 80 1.14 -5.12 16.04
N ALA A 81 1.28 -3.85 15.64
CA ALA A 81 2.41 -3.44 14.82
C ALA A 81 3.71 -3.59 15.62
N PRO A 82 4.82 -4.04 15.00
CA PRO A 82 6.10 -4.14 15.67
C PRO A 82 6.54 -2.75 16.17
N TYR A 83 7.00 -2.70 17.42
CA TYR A 83 7.37 -1.47 18.11
C TYR A 83 8.90 -1.36 18.26
N GLY A 84 9.44 -0.16 18.04
CA GLY A 84 10.86 0.12 18.26
C GLY A 84 11.79 -0.82 17.48
N TRP A 85 12.64 -1.55 18.22
CA TRP A 85 13.63 -2.48 17.66
C TRP A 85 13.05 -3.85 17.27
N ASP A 86 11.81 -4.17 17.65
CA ASP A 86 11.16 -5.44 17.32
C ASP A 86 10.93 -5.60 15.80
N VAL A 87 11.07 -4.52 15.03
CA VAL A 87 11.05 -4.54 13.56
C VAL A 87 12.13 -5.48 12.99
N PHE A 88 13.24 -5.70 13.70
CA PHE A 88 14.35 -6.55 13.24
C PHE A 88 14.36 -7.95 13.87
N ASN A 89 13.29 -8.34 14.57
CA ASN A 89 13.16 -9.68 15.15
C ASN A 89 13.03 -10.75 14.04
N GLN A 90 13.42 -11.99 14.33
CA GLN A 90 13.19 -13.15 13.47
C GLN A 90 11.73 -13.27 13.03
N LYS A 91 10.77 -13.01 13.94
CA LYS A 91 9.33 -13.06 13.61
C LYS A 91 8.95 -12.05 12.53
N THR A 92 9.37 -10.79 12.64
CA THR A 92 9.02 -9.75 11.66
C THR A 92 9.72 -9.99 10.32
N LEU A 93 10.95 -10.51 10.34
CA LEU A 93 11.65 -10.94 9.12
C LEU A 93 10.93 -12.09 8.43
N TYR A 94 10.45 -13.07 9.21
CA TYR A 94 9.63 -14.16 8.70
C TYR A 94 8.30 -13.67 8.13
N ASP A 95 7.60 -12.77 8.82
CA ASP A 95 6.33 -12.22 8.34
C ASP A 95 6.53 -11.40 7.05
N ALA A 96 7.65 -10.67 6.93
CA ALA A 96 8.01 -9.96 5.71
C ALA A 96 8.32 -10.92 4.55
N TYR A 97 8.99 -12.05 4.83
CA TYR A 97 9.18 -13.11 3.85
C TYR A 97 7.85 -13.72 3.42
N LYS A 98 6.99 -14.10 4.37
CA LYS A 98 5.65 -14.66 4.11
C LYS A 98 4.76 -13.74 3.29
N LYS A 99 4.86 -12.42 3.50
CA LYS A 99 4.16 -11.43 2.66
C LYS A 99 4.70 -11.44 1.23
N ARG A 100 6.02 -11.46 1.04
CA ARG A 100 6.62 -11.55 -0.30
C ARG A 100 6.22 -12.83 -1.04
N THR A 101 6.26 -13.98 -0.37
CA THR A 101 5.92 -15.25 -1.02
C THR A 101 4.45 -15.34 -1.44
N LYS A 102 3.55 -14.55 -0.84
CA LYS A 102 2.15 -14.45 -1.28
C LYS A 102 1.98 -13.70 -2.59
N ASP A 103 2.88 -12.75 -2.87
CA ASP A 103 2.81 -11.92 -4.08
C ASP A 103 3.49 -12.61 -5.28
N ILE A 104 4.15 -13.76 -5.09
CA ILE A 104 4.81 -14.51 -6.15
C ILE A 104 3.77 -15.37 -6.88
N GLU A 105 3.54 -15.07 -8.15
CA GLU A 105 2.75 -15.91 -9.05
C GLU A 105 3.59 -17.08 -9.55
N VAL A 106 3.12 -18.30 -9.31
CA VAL A 106 3.77 -19.54 -9.75
C VAL A 106 3.03 -20.09 -10.97
N ASP A 107 3.74 -20.20 -12.09
CA ASP A 107 3.23 -20.85 -13.30
C ASP A 107 3.40 -22.37 -13.19
N MET A 108 2.29 -23.06 -12.99
CA MET A 108 2.25 -24.52 -12.84
C MET A 108 2.56 -25.27 -14.14
N GLU A 109 2.29 -24.69 -15.31
CA GLU A 109 2.56 -25.33 -16.59
C GLU A 109 4.07 -25.33 -16.87
N ALA A 110 4.72 -24.18 -16.68
CA ALA A 110 6.17 -24.06 -16.77
C ALA A 110 6.88 -25.00 -15.78
N TYR A 111 6.34 -25.12 -14.56
CA TYR A 111 6.85 -26.04 -13.55
C TYR A 111 6.75 -27.51 -13.98
N ASN A 112 5.59 -27.95 -14.49
CA ASN A 112 5.40 -29.33 -14.94
C ASN A 112 6.30 -29.67 -16.13
N LYS A 113 6.45 -28.74 -17.08
CA LYS A 113 7.38 -28.90 -18.21
C LYS A 113 8.82 -29.04 -17.76
N ALA A 114 9.26 -28.24 -16.78
CA ALA A 114 10.60 -28.35 -16.21
C ALA A 114 10.80 -29.68 -15.47
N LYS A 115 9.76 -30.17 -14.79
CA LYS A 115 9.76 -31.47 -14.10
C LYS A 115 9.88 -32.65 -15.05
N GLU A 116 9.22 -32.62 -16.21
CA GLU A 116 9.34 -33.68 -17.22
C GLU A 116 10.68 -33.63 -17.96
N ALA A 117 11.25 -32.44 -18.14
CA ALA A 117 12.51 -32.25 -18.86
C ALA A 117 13.75 -32.68 -18.05
N ASP A 118 13.71 -32.61 -16.72
CA ASP A 118 14.83 -32.97 -15.85
C ASP A 118 14.56 -34.29 -15.09
N PRO A 119 15.23 -35.39 -15.44
CA PRO A 119 15.15 -36.64 -14.68
C PRO A 119 15.63 -36.51 -13.22
N GLU A 120 16.49 -35.52 -12.94
CA GLU A 120 17.02 -35.21 -11.60
C GLU A 120 16.34 -33.94 -11.04
N PHE A 121 15.05 -33.75 -11.30
CA PHE A 121 14.29 -32.59 -10.84
C PHE A 121 14.25 -32.46 -9.31
N TYR A 122 14.07 -33.60 -8.61
CA TYR A 122 14.11 -33.66 -7.15
C TYR A 122 15.53 -33.99 -6.69
N ARG A 123 16.31 -32.95 -6.43
CA ARG A 123 17.73 -33.08 -6.07
C ARG A 123 17.90 -33.30 -4.57
N ASP A 124 18.77 -34.25 -4.23
CA ASP A 124 19.24 -34.43 -2.86
C ASP A 124 20.40 -33.47 -2.55
N ALA A 125 20.69 -33.25 -1.26
CA ALA A 125 21.78 -32.38 -0.81
C ALA A 125 23.16 -32.79 -1.34
N SER A 126 23.32 -34.06 -1.74
CA SER A 126 24.53 -34.63 -2.33
C SER A 126 24.64 -34.48 -3.86
N SER A 127 23.64 -33.89 -4.53
CA SER A 127 23.62 -33.75 -6.00
C SER A 127 24.74 -32.83 -6.52
N LEU A 128 25.46 -33.29 -7.55
CA LEU A 128 26.58 -32.58 -8.16
C LEU A 128 26.16 -31.49 -9.16
N GLN A 129 24.86 -31.24 -9.31
CA GLN A 129 24.35 -30.19 -10.22
C GLN A 129 24.43 -28.77 -9.66
N TYR A 130 24.84 -28.63 -8.40
CA TYR A 130 25.09 -27.32 -7.81
C TYR A 130 26.24 -26.62 -8.55
N GLY A 131 25.99 -25.40 -9.04
CA GLY A 131 26.98 -24.59 -9.77
C GLY A 131 26.93 -24.71 -11.31
N LYS A 132 26.04 -25.53 -11.88
CA LYS A 132 25.75 -25.46 -13.31
C LYS A 132 24.91 -24.22 -13.63
N VAL A 133 25.23 -23.55 -14.74
CA VAL A 133 24.48 -22.37 -15.21
C VAL A 133 23.09 -22.83 -15.64
N SER A 134 22.08 -22.50 -14.86
CA SER A 134 20.69 -22.69 -15.23
C SER A 134 20.29 -21.63 -16.27
N ASN A 135 19.75 -22.08 -17.40
CA ASN A 135 19.18 -21.17 -18.40
C ASN A 135 17.80 -20.73 -17.94
N VAL A 136 17.75 -19.62 -17.19
CA VAL A 136 16.50 -19.02 -16.71
C VAL A 136 15.96 -18.09 -17.81
N PRO A 137 14.68 -18.20 -18.20
CA PRO A 137 14.06 -17.29 -19.15
C PRO A 137 14.19 -15.82 -18.70
N GLU A 138 14.44 -14.91 -19.64
CA GLU A 138 14.60 -13.48 -19.35
C GLU A 138 13.38 -12.89 -18.64
N GLU A 139 12.16 -13.33 -18.99
CA GLU A 139 10.92 -12.89 -18.34
C GLU A 139 10.92 -13.12 -16.81
N ASN A 140 11.52 -14.22 -16.36
CA ASN A 140 11.60 -14.53 -14.93
C ASN A 140 12.65 -13.66 -14.23
N ILE A 141 13.72 -13.31 -14.94
CA ILE A 141 14.73 -12.36 -14.45
C ILE A 141 14.10 -10.97 -14.31
N ASP A 142 13.30 -10.54 -15.29
CA ASP A 142 12.60 -9.24 -15.24
C ASP A 142 11.59 -9.16 -14.07
N LYS A 143 10.86 -10.25 -13.80
CA LYS A 143 9.98 -10.36 -12.62
C LYS A 143 10.77 -10.19 -11.32
N MET A 144 11.93 -10.83 -11.19
CA MET A 144 12.82 -10.67 -10.03
C MET A 144 13.32 -9.23 -9.90
N VAL A 145 13.79 -8.62 -11.00
CA VAL A 145 14.27 -7.23 -10.99
C VAL A 145 13.16 -6.27 -10.58
N LYS A 146 11.92 -6.51 -11.01
CA LYS A 146 10.76 -5.73 -10.59
C LYS A 146 10.51 -5.84 -9.08
N GLU A 147 10.52 -7.06 -8.52
CA GLU A 147 10.38 -7.27 -7.07
C GLU A 147 11.47 -6.53 -6.27
N LEU A 148 12.71 -6.57 -6.75
CA LEU A 148 13.84 -5.86 -6.13
C LEU A 148 13.65 -4.34 -6.14
N LYS A 149 13.15 -3.77 -7.24
CA LYS A 149 12.84 -2.34 -7.35
C LYS A 149 11.72 -1.93 -6.40
N GLU A 150 10.63 -2.69 -6.36
CA GLU A 150 9.52 -2.44 -5.43
C GLU A 150 9.98 -2.51 -3.97
N ARG A 151 10.89 -3.44 -3.65
CA ARG A 151 11.49 -3.55 -2.32
C ARG A 151 12.33 -2.33 -1.97
N GLU A 152 13.07 -1.78 -2.93
CA GLU A 152 13.84 -0.56 -2.74
C GLU A 152 12.92 0.66 -2.48
N GLU A 153 11.82 0.78 -3.23
CA GLU A 153 10.82 1.84 -3.03
C GLU A 153 10.13 1.74 -1.65
N LYS A 154 9.76 0.52 -1.23
CA LYS A 154 9.22 0.26 0.11
C LYS A 154 10.22 0.63 1.21
N ARG A 155 11.53 0.38 0.98
CA ARG A 155 12.59 0.78 1.91
C ARG A 155 12.74 2.30 1.99
N LYS A 156 12.72 3.00 0.86
CA LYS A 156 12.80 4.48 0.81
C LYS A 156 11.62 5.14 1.54
N SER A 157 10.43 4.56 1.44
CA SER A 157 9.21 5.07 2.09
C SER A 157 9.02 4.63 3.55
N PHE A 158 9.94 3.83 4.11
CA PHE A 158 9.86 3.31 5.48
C PHE A 158 9.92 4.43 6.52
N SER A 159 10.80 5.42 6.34
CA SER A 159 10.85 6.62 7.16
C SER A 159 10.05 7.74 6.50
N ARG A 160 8.92 8.10 7.11
CA ARG A 160 8.06 9.19 6.60
C ARG A 160 8.51 10.53 7.18
N ARG A 161 8.84 11.49 6.31
CA ARG A 161 9.06 12.89 6.73
C ARG A 161 7.76 13.46 7.28
N ARG A 162 7.77 13.96 8.51
CA ARG A 162 6.64 14.72 9.08
C ARG A 162 6.60 16.10 8.42
N LYS A 163 5.40 16.58 8.07
CA LYS A 163 5.20 17.92 7.50
C LYS A 163 5.65 18.96 8.55
N PHE A 164 6.34 20.00 8.08
CA PHE A 164 6.66 21.16 8.92
C PHE A 164 5.38 21.88 9.31
N ASN A 165 5.29 22.33 10.57
CA ASN A 165 4.16 23.10 11.06
C ASN A 165 4.61 24.56 11.22
N GLU A 166 4.01 25.47 10.46
CA GLU A 166 4.38 26.90 10.45
C GLU A 166 3.98 27.61 11.74
N ASP A 167 2.94 27.13 12.43
CA ASP A 167 2.47 27.69 13.71
C ASP A 167 3.33 27.26 14.91
N LYS A 168 4.38 26.44 14.70
CA LYS A 168 5.23 25.98 15.79
C LYS A 168 6.34 26.98 16.05
N ASP A 169 6.51 27.38 17.31
CA ASP A 169 7.66 28.17 17.75
C ASP A 169 8.98 27.52 17.33
N ILE A 170 9.87 28.35 16.76
CA ILE A 170 11.15 27.92 16.22
C ILE A 170 12.20 27.98 17.34
N ASP A 171 12.58 26.80 17.83
CA ASP A 171 13.60 26.61 18.88
C ASP A 171 15.03 26.42 18.34
N SER A 172 15.22 26.54 17.01
CA SER A 172 16.45 26.14 16.33
C SER A 172 16.87 27.10 15.22
N ILE A 173 18.18 27.24 15.05
CA ILE A 173 18.80 28.13 14.05
C ILE A 173 19.06 27.39 12.71
N ASN A 174 19.29 26.07 12.75
CA ASN A 174 19.56 25.25 11.57
C ASN A 174 18.91 23.84 11.68
N ASP A 175 18.80 23.14 10.55
CA ASP A 175 18.18 21.81 10.48
C ASP A 175 18.83 20.76 11.39
N ARG A 176 20.17 20.81 11.53
CA ARG A 176 20.91 19.88 12.39
C ARG A 176 20.57 20.13 13.87
N ASN A 177 20.42 21.39 14.26
CA ASN A 177 20.00 21.81 15.59
C ASN A 177 18.54 21.43 15.84
N GLU A 178 17.64 21.64 14.86
CA GLU A 178 16.24 21.20 14.96
C GLU A 178 16.14 19.68 15.20
N HIS A 179 16.94 18.89 14.48
CA HIS A 179 17.02 17.44 14.68
C HIS A 179 17.58 17.06 16.07
N PHE A 180 18.54 17.82 16.58
CA PHE A 180 19.09 17.63 17.93
C PHE A 180 18.06 17.97 19.01
N ASN A 181 17.41 19.13 18.94
CA ASN A 181 16.32 19.53 19.83
C ASN A 181 15.19 18.49 19.83
N LYS A 182 14.77 18.01 18.65
CA LYS A 182 13.80 16.91 18.52
C LYS A 182 14.26 15.59 19.16
N LYS A 183 15.57 15.35 19.28
CA LYS A 183 16.12 14.16 19.95
C LYS A 183 16.08 14.35 21.46
N VAL A 184 16.49 15.52 21.94
CA VAL A 184 16.44 15.90 23.37
C VAL A 184 14.99 15.85 23.87
N GLU A 185 14.04 16.43 23.13
CA GLU A 185 12.62 16.41 23.49
C GLU A 185 12.06 14.99 23.60
N ARG A 186 12.48 14.07 22.71
CA ARG A 186 12.05 12.66 22.79
C ARG A 186 12.61 11.93 24.00
N ALA A 187 13.82 12.26 24.43
CA ALA A 187 14.47 11.58 25.56
C ALA A 187 14.06 12.19 26.91
N PHE A 188 13.99 13.52 26.99
CA PHE A 188 13.86 14.26 28.25
C PHE A 188 12.53 15.01 28.39
N GLY A 189 11.76 15.24 27.31
CA GLY A 189 10.53 16.03 27.34
C GLY A 189 9.48 15.53 28.34
N LYS A 190 9.46 14.21 28.61
CA LYS A 190 8.61 13.63 29.66
C LYS A 190 8.97 14.13 31.07
N TYR A 191 10.25 14.38 31.34
CA TYR A 191 10.77 14.77 32.64
C TYR A 191 10.89 16.29 32.80
N THR A 192 11.00 17.04 31.70
CA THR A 192 11.17 18.50 31.70
C THR A 192 9.87 19.29 31.48
N LEU A 193 8.71 18.62 31.51
CA LEU A 193 7.41 19.23 31.24
C LEU A 193 7.09 20.37 32.22
N GLU A 194 7.40 20.19 33.50
CA GLU A 194 7.19 21.22 34.53
C GLU A 194 8.07 22.45 34.29
N ILE A 195 9.35 22.24 33.98
CA ILE A 195 10.30 23.31 33.67
C ILE A 195 9.84 24.11 32.46
N LYS A 196 9.35 23.42 31.41
CA LYS A 196 8.83 24.06 30.20
C LYS A 196 7.59 24.90 30.50
N ASN A 197 6.65 24.34 31.26
CA ASN A 197 5.44 25.07 31.65
C ASN A 197 5.76 26.29 32.52
N ASN A 198 6.75 26.19 33.42
CA ASN A 198 7.19 27.31 34.25
C ASN A 198 7.84 28.40 33.39
N LEU A 199 8.60 28.03 32.36
CA LEU A 199 9.18 28.99 31.41
C LEU A 199 8.09 29.73 30.62
N GLU A 200 7.07 29.01 30.12
CA GLU A 200 5.92 29.60 29.43
C GLU A 200 5.07 30.48 30.35
N ARG A 201 5.08 30.22 31.67
CA ARG A 201 4.42 31.04 32.71
C ARG A 201 5.27 32.17 33.28
N GLY A 202 6.49 32.37 32.79
CA GLY A 202 7.34 33.48 33.24
C GLY A 202 8.06 33.21 34.57
N THR A 203 8.48 31.97 34.83
CA THR A 203 9.30 31.54 35.99
C THR A 203 8.67 31.69 37.37
N ALA A 204 7.36 31.97 37.45
CA ALA A 204 6.62 31.94 38.71
C ALA A 204 6.52 30.51 39.23
N LEU A 205 6.92 30.29 40.49
CA LEU A 205 6.66 29.04 41.20
C LEU A 205 5.15 28.92 41.49
N PRO A 206 4.58 27.71 41.51
CA PRO A 206 3.20 27.51 41.96
C PRO A 206 3.08 27.89 43.43
N ASP A 207 2.02 28.61 43.81
CA ASP A 207 1.60 28.75 45.21
C ASP A 207 1.21 27.40 45.83
#